data_AF-A0A7V0JM52-F1
#
_entry.id   AF-A0A7V0JM52-F1
#
_cell.length_a   1.000
_cell.length_b   1.000
_cell.length_c   1.000
_cell.angle_alpha   90.00
_cell.angle_beta   90.00
_cell.angle_gamma   90.00
#
_symmetry.space_group_name_H-M   'P 1'
#
loop_
_entity.id
_entity.type
_entity.pdbx_description
1 polymer ?
#
loop_
_entity_poly.entity_id
_entity_poly.type
_entity_poly.pdbx_seq_one_letter_code
_entity_poly.pdbx_strand_id
1 'polypeptide(L)' 'MTKRHPDVFLGFLGQCRSLDGGGGIKILEYTNPVDVDNLAANFPKLRIIIMHMCDPYTEAAELVCMHKRHVYCETSGALP' A
#
# COMPACT_ATOMS: atom_id res chain seq x y z
N MET A 1 16.17 -17.52 -15.54
CA MET A 1 14.69 -17.34 -15.53
C MET A 1 14.26 -17.22 -14.07
N THR A 2 14.32 -16.01 -13.52
CA THR A 2 14.08 -15.75 -12.09
C THR A 2 12.58 -15.83 -11.80
N LYS A 3 12.21 -16.66 -10.82
CA LYS A 3 10.83 -16.80 -10.36
C LYS A 3 10.35 -15.42 -9.90
N ARG A 4 9.36 -14.84 -10.58
CA ARG A 4 8.68 -13.63 -10.08
C ARG A 4 7.97 -14.03 -8.80
N HIS A 5 8.44 -13.50 -7.68
CA HIS A 5 7.72 -13.56 -6.42
C HIS A 5 6.39 -12.80 -6.60
N PRO A 6 5.29 -13.26 -6.01
CA PRO A 6 4.05 -12.49 -6.03
C PRO A 6 4.30 -11.19 -5.26
N ASP A 7 4.24 -10.06 -5.95
CA ASP A 7 4.36 -8.74 -5.36
C ASP A 7 2.93 -8.19 -5.21
N VAL A 8 2.52 -7.87 -3.98
CA VAL A 8 1.20 -7.28 -3.69
C VAL A 8 1.36 -5.77 -3.57
N PHE A 9 0.49 -5.04 -4.26
CA PHE A 9 0.51 -3.59 -4.35
C PHE A 9 -0.74 -2.99 -3.68
N LEU A 10 -0.54 -2.05 -2.77
CA LEU A 10 -1.63 -1.37 -2.05
C LEU A 10 -1.47 0.15 -2.13
N GLY A 11 -2.45 0.86 -2.69
CA GLY A 11 -2.48 2.33 -2.71
C GLY A 11 -3.53 2.95 -3.64
N PHE A 12 -3.73 4.26 -3.50
CA PHE A 12 -4.74 5.05 -4.23
C PHE A 12 -4.11 6.23 -5.02
N LEU A 13 -4.33 6.28 -6.34
CA LEU A 13 -3.82 7.37 -7.21
C LEU A 13 -4.84 8.49 -7.49
N GLY A 14 -5.93 8.60 -6.74
CA GLY A 14 -6.94 9.64 -7.02
C GLY A 14 -7.75 9.41 -8.31
N GLN A 15 -7.53 8.31 -9.03
CA GLN A 15 -8.10 8.06 -10.37
C GLN A 15 -9.64 8.04 -10.40
N CYS A 16 -10.29 7.84 -9.24
CA CYS A 16 -11.74 7.75 -9.13
C CYS A 16 -12.45 9.09 -8.82
N ARG A 17 -11.71 10.22 -8.73
CA ARG A 17 -12.31 11.53 -8.38
C ARG A 17 -13.34 12.04 -9.41
N SER A 18 -13.24 11.58 -10.65
CA SER A 18 -14.17 11.92 -11.73
C SER A 18 -15.39 11.00 -11.82
N LEU A 19 -15.52 10.01 -10.92
CA LEU A 19 -16.64 9.07 -10.87
C LEU A 19 -17.55 9.39 -9.68
N ASP A 20 -18.86 9.41 -9.90
CA ASP A 20 -19.83 9.54 -8.81
C ASP A 20 -19.61 8.44 -7.76
N GLY A 21 -19.50 8.84 -6.49
CA GLY A 21 -19.23 7.93 -5.38
C GLY A 21 -17.94 7.11 -5.53
N GLY A 22 -16.96 7.56 -6.32
CA GLY A 22 -15.72 6.82 -6.57
C GLY A 22 -15.92 5.52 -7.35
N GLY A 23 -17.01 5.40 -8.12
CA GLY A 23 -17.32 4.18 -8.89
C GLY A 23 -17.80 3.00 -8.03
N GLY A 24 -18.22 3.26 -6.77
CA GLY A 24 -18.64 2.23 -5.83
C GLY A 24 -17.49 1.42 -5.21
N ILE A 25 -16.23 1.81 -5.46
CA ILE A 25 -15.06 1.16 -4.91
C ILE A 25 -14.83 1.66 -3.47
N LYS A 26 -14.94 0.75 -2.50
CA LYS A 26 -14.70 1.04 -1.08
C LYS A 26 -13.23 0.96 -0.71
N ILE A 27 -12.40 1.79 -1.34
CA ILE A 27 -10.95 1.76 -1.12
C ILE A 27 -10.58 1.98 0.36
N LEU A 28 -11.22 2.94 1.04
CA LEU A 28 -10.83 3.38 2.38
C LEU A 28 -10.97 2.29 3.46
N GLU A 29 -11.82 1.28 3.23
CA GLU A 29 -12.07 0.18 4.18
C GLU A 29 -10.84 -0.70 4.41
N TYR A 30 -9.96 -0.83 3.40
CA TYR A 30 -8.74 -1.65 3.46
C TYR A 30 -7.47 -0.85 3.14
N THR A 31 -7.53 0.49 3.21
CA THR A 31 -6.37 1.34 2.93
C THR A 31 -5.55 1.64 4.18
N ASN A 32 -6.02 1.26 5.38
CA ASN A 32 -5.27 1.49 6.60
C ASN A 32 -3.99 0.61 6.61
N PRO A 33 -2.78 1.20 6.73
CA PRO A 33 -1.53 0.45 6.73
C PRO A 33 -1.41 -0.59 7.85
N VAL A 34 -2.20 -0.48 8.92
CA VAL A 34 -2.28 -1.50 9.97
C VAL A 34 -2.71 -2.86 9.42
N ASP A 35 -3.58 -2.89 8.40
CA ASP A 35 -3.97 -4.14 7.74
C ASP A 35 -2.78 -4.77 7.00
N VAL A 36 -1.86 -3.94 6.48
CA VAL A 36 -0.59 -4.39 5.89
C VAL A 36 0.35 -4.95 6.93
N ASP A 37 0.44 -4.37 8.13
CA ASP A 37 1.27 -4.92 9.22
C ASP A 37 0.87 -6.36 9.56
N ASN A 38 -0.44 -6.58 9.72
CA ASN A 38 -1.02 -7.90 9.98
C ASN A 38 -0.75 -8.89 8.84
N LEU A 39 -0.94 -8.45 7.59
CA LEU A 39 -0.64 -9.26 6.41
C LEU A 39 0.85 -9.62 6.34
N ALA A 40 1.74 -8.65 6.58
CA ALA A 40 3.18 -8.82 6.57
C ALA A 40 3.65 -9.81 7.66
N ALA A 41 2.99 -9.82 8.82
CA ALA A 41 3.27 -10.78 9.88
C ALA A 41 2.89 -12.22 9.49
N ASN A 42 1.73 -12.39 8.83
CA ASN A 42 1.24 -13.71 8.41
C ASN A 42 2.05 -14.31 7.24
N PHE A 43 2.64 -13.46 6.39
CA PHE A 43 3.37 -13.88 5.19
C PHE A 43 4.80 -13.34 5.16
N PRO A 44 5.73 -13.84 6.00
CA PRO A 44 7.08 -13.28 6.15
C PRO A 44 7.99 -13.44 4.92
N LYS A 45 7.57 -14.23 3.91
CA LYS A 45 8.29 -14.41 2.65
C LYS A 45 7.67 -13.64 1.48
N LEU A 46 6.51 -13.02 1.69
CA LEU A 46 5.85 -12.19 0.69
C LEU A 46 6.51 -10.80 0.70
N ARG A 47 6.88 -10.27 -0.46
CA ARG A 47 7.32 -8.87 -0.54
C ARG A 47 6.10 -8.01 -0.79
N ILE A 48 5.95 -6.96 -0.01
CA ILE A 48 4.79 -6.07 -0.07
C ILE A 48 5.28 -4.67 -0.42
N ILE A 49 4.60 -4.03 -1.35
CA ILE A 49 4.88 -2.67 -1.77
C ILE A 49 3.64 -1.82 -1.47
N ILE A 50 3.81 -0.85 -0.57
CA ILE A 50 2.83 0.19 -0.27
C ILE A 50 3.12 1.35 -1.23
N MET A 51 2.12 1.82 -1.96
CA MET A 51 2.26 2.96 -2.86
C MET A 51 2.39 4.27 -2.07
N HIS A 52 3.24 5.20 -2.51
CA HIS A 52 3.34 6.51 -1.87
C HIS A 52 2.00 7.27 -1.95
N MET A 53 1.81 8.16 -0.97
CA MET A 53 0.57 8.88 -0.66
C MET A 53 -0.49 8.01 0.04
N CYS A 54 -0.13 7.48 1.21
CA CYS A 54 -1.10 6.86 2.13
C CYS A 54 -1.94 7.89 2.90
N ASP A 55 -2.24 9.08 2.36
CA ASP A 55 -3.03 10.09 3.08
C ASP A 55 -4.43 9.54 3.42
N PRO A 56 -4.93 9.66 4.68
CA PRO A 56 -4.38 10.39 5.84
C PRO A 56 -3.47 9.56 6.79
N TYR A 57 -3.08 8.35 6.40
CA TYR A 57 -2.32 7.35 7.17
C TYR A 57 -0.81 7.32 6.86
N THR A 58 -0.22 8.44 6.43
CA THR A 58 1.19 8.50 6.02
C THR A 58 2.13 8.00 7.12
N GLU A 59 1.95 8.46 8.36
CA GLU A 59 2.79 8.07 9.49
C GLU A 59 2.65 6.58 9.83
N ALA A 60 1.44 6.02 9.69
CA ALA A 60 1.22 4.60 9.90
C ALA A 60 1.95 3.76 8.84
N ALA A 61 1.92 4.18 7.58
CA ALA A 61 2.64 3.50 6.50
C ALA A 61 4.16 3.51 6.72
N GLU A 62 4.71 4.64 7.18
CA GLU A 62 6.12 4.76 7.56
C GLU A 62 6.49 3.82 8.71
N LEU A 63 5.66 3.77 9.76
CA LEU A 63 5.88 2.87 10.89
C LEU A 63 5.90 1.39 10.47
N VAL A 64 5.00 0.98 9.57
CA VAL A 64 4.97 -0.40 9.07
C VAL A 64 6.23 -0.72 8.26
N CYS A 65 6.67 0.19 7.39
CA CYS A 65 7.90 0.01 6.61
C CYS A 65 9.13 -0.08 7.51
N MET A 66 9.20 0.71 8.58
CA MET A 66 10.28 0.62 9.57
C MET A 66 10.22 -0.68 10.40
N HIS A 67 9.02 -1.17 10.70
CA HIS A 67 8.81 -2.37 11.52
C HIS A 67 9.04 -3.68 10.76
N LYS A 68 8.75 -3.72 9.45
CA LYS A 68 8.78 -4.95 8.64
C LYS A 68 9.75 -4.82 7.47
N ARG A 69 10.90 -5.52 7.54
CA ARG A 69 11.99 -5.44 6.54
C ARG A 69 11.59 -5.84 5.10
N HIS A 70 10.49 -6.56 4.93
CA HIS A 70 9.97 -7.02 3.63
C HIS A 70 8.81 -6.18 3.09
N VAL A 71 8.49 -5.07 3.75
CA VAL A 71 7.52 -4.07 3.30
C VAL A 71 8.28 -2.84 2.83
N TYR A 72 7.93 -2.33 1.65
CA TYR A 72 8.59 -1.19 1.02
C TYR A 72 7.55 -0.10 0.67
N CYS A 73 7.96 1.16 0.74
CA CYS A 73 7.20 2.27 0.21
C CYS A 73 7.68 2.62 -1.20
N GLU A 74 6.77 2.61 -2.17
CA GLU A 74 7.01 2.95 -3.56
C GLU A 74 6.88 4.47 -3.73
N THR A 75 7.86 5.14 -4.34
CA THR A 75 7.97 6.61 -4.33
C THR A 75 7.74 7.27 -5.70
N SER A 76 7.34 6.52 -6.73
CA SER A 76 7.18 7.06 -8.09
C SER A 76 5.85 7.79 -8.24
N GLY A 77 5.93 9.12 -8.31
CA GLY A 77 4.77 10.02 -8.34
C GLY A 77 4.86 11.17 -7.32
N ALA A 78 5.84 11.12 -6.41
CA ALA A 78 6.19 12.22 -5.50
C ALA A 78 7.04 13.32 -6.16
N LEU A 79 6.91 13.51 -7.47
CA LEU A 79 7.45 14.68 -8.16
C LEU A 79 6.47 15.86 -7.90
N PRO A 80 6.96 17.10 -7.70
CA PRO A 80 6.10 18.25 -7.47
C PRO A 80 5.10 18.48 -8.63
#